data_AF-E2BKI9-F1
#
_entry.id   AF-E2BKI9-F1
#
_cell.length_a   1.000
_cell.length_b   1.000
_cell.length_c   1.000
_cell.angle_alpha   90.00
_cell.angle_beta   90.00
_cell.angle_gamma   90.00
#
_symmetry.space_group_name_H-M   'P 1'
#
loop_
_entity.id
_entity.type
_entity.pdbx_description
1 polymer ?
#
loop_
_entity_poly.entity_id
_entity_poly.type
_entity_poly.pdbx_seq_one_letter_code
_entity_poly.pdbx_strand_id
1 'polypeptide(L)' 'LFHYSDTYVHITSAAITELHELHFEVLPHIPDSPDLYPSDFFLFPDMKKWLTGKRF' A
#
# COMPACT_ATOMS: atom_id res chain seq x y z
N LEU A 1 -5.35 -8.17 -9.12
CA LEU A 1 -5.86 -7.10 -8.26
C LEU A 1 -4.77 -6.63 -7.33
N PHE A 2 -4.32 -5.38 -7.45
CA PHE A 2 -3.27 -4.79 -6.62
C PHE A 2 -3.86 -3.66 -5.77
N HIS A 3 -3.71 -3.73 -4.44
CA HIS A 3 -4.16 -2.70 -3.49
C HIS A 3 -2.93 -2.00 -2.89
N TYR A 4 -2.80 -0.68 -3.11
CA TYR A 4 -1.68 0.12 -2.61
C TYR A 4 -2.08 1.58 -2.31
N SER A 5 -1.47 2.19 -1.28
CA SER A 5 -1.67 3.57 -0.79
C SER A 5 -1.26 4.64 -1.80
N ASP A 6 -2.21 5.25 -2.49
CA ASP A 6 -1.97 6.32 -3.47
C ASP A 6 -1.69 7.68 -2.82
N THR A 7 -0.73 7.76 -1.90
CA THR A 7 -0.16 9.08 -1.61
C THR A 7 0.60 9.47 -2.87
N TYR A 8 0.21 10.62 -3.44
CA TYR A 8 0.56 11.15 -4.77
C TYR A 8 2.05 11.12 -5.16
N VAL A 9 2.94 10.77 -4.23
CA VAL A 9 4.40 10.70 -4.38
C VAL A 9 4.90 9.30 -4.77
N HIS A 10 4.12 8.24 -4.51
CA HIS A 10 4.62 6.87 -4.64
C HIS A 10 4.30 6.18 -5.96
N ILE A 11 3.33 6.68 -6.73
CA ILE A 11 2.97 6.09 -8.02
C ILE A 11 3.40 7.04 -9.13
N THR A 12 4.56 6.78 -9.72
CA THR A 12 4.99 7.47 -10.93
C THR A 12 4.31 6.86 -12.15
N SER A 13 4.20 7.62 -13.24
CA SER A 13 3.67 7.10 -14.52
C SER A 13 4.45 5.87 -15.02
N ALA A 14 5.76 5.79 -14.73
CA ALA A 14 6.58 4.63 -15.04
C ALA A 14 6.12 3.37 -14.29
N ALA A 15 5.81 3.48 -13.00
CA ALA A 15 5.30 2.37 -12.21
C ALA A 15 3.93 1.88 -12.71
N ILE A 16 3.04 2.80 -13.13
CA ILE A 16 1.75 2.45 -13.73
C ILE A 16 1.95 1.67 -15.04
N THR A 17 2.86 2.13 -15.90
CA THR A 17 3.19 1.45 -17.16
C THR A 17 3.69 0.04 -16.91
N GLU A 18 4.61 -0.15 -15.96
CA GLU A 18 5.14 -1.47 -15.61
C GLU A 18 4.05 -2.41 -15.06
N LEU A 19 3.16 -1.91 -14.20
CA LEU A 19 2.03 -2.68 -13.69
C LEU A 19 1.08 -3.12 -14.82
N HIS A 20 0.85 -2.26 -15.81
CA HIS A 20 0.08 -2.61 -17.01
C HIS A 20 0.77 -3.68 -17.86
N GLU A 21 2.08 -3.59 -18.07
CA GLU A 21 2.86 -4.61 -18.80
C GLU A 21 2.83 -5.97 -18.09
N LEU A 22 2.83 -5.94 -16.75
CA LEU A 22 2.69 -7.13 -15.90
C LEU A 22 1.23 -7.63 -15.78
N HIS A 23 0.28 -7.04 -16.51
CA HIS A 23 -1.14 -7.41 -16.54
C HIS A 23 -1.83 -7.29 -15.17
N PHE A 24 -1.33 -6.40 -14.31
CA PHE A 24 -2.02 -6.08 -13.06
C PHE A 24 -3.15 -5.09 -13.32
N GLU A 25 -4.32 -5.41 -12.80
CA GLU A 25 -5.42 -4.45 -12.68
C GLU A 25 -5.12 -3.47 -11.53
N VAL A 26 -4.97 -2.20 -11.89
CA VAL A 26 -4.81 -1.08 -10.97
C VAL A 26 -6.20 -0.49 -10.71
N LEU A 27 -6.68 -0.60 -9.47
CA LEU A 27 -7.94 0.01 -9.07
C LEU A 27 -7.75 1.50 -8.76
N PRO A 28 -8.66 2.39 -9.19
CA PRO A 28 -8.63 3.78 -8.77
C PRO A 28 -8.82 3.87 -7.24
N HIS A 29 -7.90 4.55 -6.56
CA HIS A 29 -7.93 4.66 -5.11
C HIS A 29 -8.71 5.90 -4.63
N ILE A 30 -9.33 5.81 -3.45
CA ILE A 30 -9.99 6.93 -2.77
C ILE A 30 -8.94 7.63 -1.90
N PRO A 31 -8.55 8.89 -2.17
CA PRO A 31 -7.55 9.58 -1.36
C PRO A 31 -7.85 9.50 0.14
N ASP A 32 -6.82 9.22 0.95
CA ASP A 32 -6.86 9.26 2.42
C ASP A 32 -7.85 8.33 3.13
N SER A 33 -8.03 7.09 2.64
CA SER A 33 -8.80 6.06 3.36
C SER A 33 -7.91 4.93 3.88
N PRO A 34 -7.24 5.10 5.04
CA PRO A 34 -6.36 4.08 5.64
C PRO A 34 -7.09 2.77 5.96
N ASP A 35 -8.41 2.81 6.05
CA ASP A 35 -9.28 1.66 6.35
C ASP A 35 -9.38 0.67 5.16
N LEU A 36 -8.91 1.06 3.96
CA LEU A 36 -9.04 0.27 2.73
C LEU A 36 -7.90 -0.70 2.48
N TYR A 37 -6.80 -0.62 3.25
CA TYR A 37 -5.62 -1.44 2.99
C TYR A 37 -5.45 -2.52 4.06
N PRO A 38 -5.46 -3.81 3.66
CA PRO A 38 -5.15 -4.92 4.56
C PRO A 38 -3.82 -4.73 5.32
N SER A 39 -2.83 -4.06 4.71
CA SER A 39 -1.59 -3.72 5.40
C SER A 39 -1.82 -2.79 6.60
N ASP A 40 -2.64 -1.76 6.44
CA ASP A 40 -2.81 -0.69 7.41
C ASP A 40 -3.69 -1.09 8.60
N PHE A 41 -4.76 -1.84 8.36
CA PHE A 41 -5.66 -2.26 9.44
C PHE A 41 -5.33 -3.62 10.05
N PHE A 42 -4.65 -4.53 9.33
CA PHE A 42 -4.36 -5.88 9.82
C PHE A 42 -2.87 -6.08 10.13
N LEU A 43 -1.98 -5.82 9.17
CA LEU A 43 -0.55 -6.15 9.32
C LEU A 43 0.20 -5.20 10.25
N PHE A 44 0.12 -3.89 10.02
CA PHE A 44 0.91 -2.90 10.76
C PHE A 44 0.57 -2.81 12.25
N PRO A 45 -0.69 -2.95 12.70
CA PRO A 45 -1.01 -2.99 14.12
C PRO A 45 -0.30 -4.15 14.85
N ASP A 46 -0.30 -5.35 14.28
CA ASP A 46 0.36 -6.51 14.89
C ASP A 46 1.89 -6.40 14.84
N MET A 47 2.42 -5.87 13.74
CA MET A 47 3.85 -5.60 13.62
C MET A 47 4.31 -4.54 14.63
N LYS A 48 3.53 -3.47 14.84
CA LYS A 48 3.80 -2.45 15.88
C LYS A 48 3.83 -3.06 17.28
N LYS A 49 2.88 -3.95 17.61
CA LYS A 49 2.90 -4.68 18.89
C LYS A 49 4.19 -5.48 19.06
N TRP A 50 4.61 -6.20 18.02
CA TRP A 50 5.85 -6.98 18.06
C TRP A 50 7.11 -6.13 18.16
N LEU A 51 7.16 -5.00 17.46
CA LEU A 51 8.30 -4.06 17.46
C LEU A 51 8.40 -3.24 18.75
N THR A 52 7.32 -3.13 19.52
CA THR A 52 7.28 -2.29 20.73
C THR A 52 8.37 -2.73 21.71
N GLY A 53 9.23 -1.78 22.10
CA GLY A 53 10.31 -2.01 23.06
C GLY A 53 11.58 -2.67 22.48
N LYS A 54 11.62 -3.00 21.19
CA LYS A 54 12.84 -3.50 20.53
C LYS A 54 13.68 -2.34 19.99
N ARG A 55 14.99 -2.39 20.20
CA ARG A 55 15.99 -1.56 19.52
C ARG A 55 16.94 -2.49 18.78
N PHE A 56 17.13 -2.22 17.50
CA PHE A 56 18.04 -2.97 16.62
C PHE A 56 19.29 -2.13 16.36
#